data_AF-A0A0B1T7K7-F1
#
_entry.id   AF-A0A0B1T7K7-F1
#
_cell.length_a   1.000
_cell.length_b   1.000
_cell.length_c   1.000
_cell.angle_alpha   90.00
_cell.angle_beta   90.00
_cell.angle_gamma   90.00
#
_symmetry.space_group_name_H-M   'P 1'
#
loop_
_entity.id
_entity.type
_entity.pdbx_description
1 polymer ?
#
loop_
_entity_poly.entity_id
_entity_poly.type
_entity_poly.pdbx_seq_one_letter_code
_entity_poly.pdbx_strand_id
1 'polypeptide(L)'
;MEFRAGTSRDIESARAVTDAAAPKTRRKGARRNGVISGIKKWPNARIPYMISGQYNDRERAVLARSFQEYHKRTCIRFVPRSPLDRDFLYIGKIDG
;
A
#
# COMPACT_ATOMS: atom_id res chain seq x y z
N MET A 1 30.77 50.32 -27.49
CA MET A 1 31.65 49.30 -28.09
C MET A 1 30.85 48.00 -28.09
N GLU A 2 29.98 47.81 -29.07
CA GLU A 2 30.25 47.07 -30.35
C GLU A 2 30.74 45.64 -30.05
N PHE A 3 30.16 44.59 -30.63
CA PHE A 3 30.17 44.35 -32.07
C PHE A 3 29.01 43.47 -32.57
N ARG A 4 28.66 43.70 -33.84
CA ARG A 4 27.72 42.96 -34.68
C ARG A 4 28.28 41.60 -35.15
N ALA A 5 27.34 40.80 -35.66
CA ALA A 5 27.41 39.48 -36.27
C ALA A 5 28.56 39.16 -37.26
N GLY A 6 28.91 37.87 -37.36
CA GLY A 6 29.47 37.19 -38.54
C GLY A 6 28.68 35.89 -38.81
N THR A 7 27.97 35.75 -39.93
CA THR A 7 28.37 35.11 -41.22
C THR A 7 28.76 33.63 -41.06
N SER A 8 27.86 32.68 -41.37
CA SER A 8 27.66 32.01 -42.67
C SER A 8 28.57 30.79 -42.88
N ARG A 9 27.92 29.59 -42.88
CA ARG A 9 28.14 28.35 -43.69
C ARG A 9 29.60 27.83 -43.82
N ASP A 10 29.94 26.58 -43.51
CA ASP A 10 29.49 25.31 -44.10
C ASP A 10 29.73 24.13 -43.12
N ILE A 11 28.74 23.25 -42.89
CA ILE A 11 28.65 21.85 -43.39
C ILE A 11 29.85 20.96 -43.03
N GLU A 12 29.68 20.12 -42.00
CA GLU A 12 30.03 18.69 -42.15
C GLU A 12 29.08 17.81 -41.33
N SER A 13 28.57 16.80 -42.01
CA SER A 13 27.58 15.84 -41.54
C SER A 13 28.18 14.85 -40.54
N ALA A 14 27.50 14.63 -39.41
CA ALA A 14 27.45 13.31 -38.80
C ALA A 14 26.12 13.12 -38.07
N ARG A 15 25.43 12.06 -38.47
CA ARG A 15 24.09 11.66 -38.05
C ARG A 15 24.06 11.07 -36.63
N ALA A 16 22.90 11.24 -36.01
CA ALA A 16 22.18 10.28 -35.16
C ALA A 16 22.86 9.79 -33.87
N VAL A 17 22.69 10.55 -32.80
CA VAL A 17 22.47 9.93 -31.48
C VAL A 17 21.00 9.51 -31.40
N THR A 18 20.74 8.24 -31.71
CA THR A 18 19.48 7.59 -31.36
C THR A 18 19.40 7.51 -29.84
N ASP A 19 18.36 8.11 -29.26
CA ASP A 19 18.04 7.99 -27.84
C ASP A 19 17.56 6.56 -27.58
N ALA A 20 18.51 5.69 -27.23
CA ALA A 20 18.24 4.32 -26.85
C ALA A 20 17.52 4.35 -25.50
N ALA A 21 16.19 4.38 -25.53
CA ALA A 21 15.37 4.07 -24.37
C ALA A 21 15.79 2.70 -23.83
N ALA A 22 16.55 2.72 -22.73
CA ALA A 22 16.95 1.52 -22.03
C ALA A 22 15.71 0.64 -21.81
N PRO A 23 15.79 -0.68 -22.08
CA PRO A 23 14.67 -1.57 -21.79
C PRO A 23 14.38 -1.46 -20.31
N LYS A 24 13.18 -0.96 -19.96
CA LYS A 24 12.69 -1.00 -18.58
C LYS A 24 12.50 -2.46 -18.23
N THR A 25 13.57 -3.09 -17.77
CA THR A 25 13.51 -4.41 -17.18
C THR A 25 12.49 -4.29 -16.06
N ARG A 26 11.33 -4.91 -16.29
CA ARG A 26 10.23 -4.95 -15.33
C ARG A 26 10.82 -5.60 -14.10
N ARG A 27 11.21 -4.81 -13.10
CA ARG A 27 11.91 -5.31 -11.91
C ARG A 27 11.09 -6.47 -11.38
N LYS A 28 11.62 -7.68 -11.56
CA LYS A 28 11.02 -8.93 -11.10
C LYS A 28 10.80 -8.70 -9.62
N GLY A 29 9.52 -8.55 -9.25
CA GLY A 29 9.13 -7.88 -8.01
C GLY A 29 9.89 -8.48 -6.84
N ALA A 30 10.72 -7.65 -6.19
CA ALA A 30 11.21 -7.97 -4.85
C ALA A 30 10.00 -8.45 -4.04
N ARG A 31 10.10 -9.62 -3.41
CA ARG A 31 9.05 -10.15 -2.54
C ARG A 31 8.86 -9.17 -1.40
N ARG A 32 7.94 -8.22 -1.58
CA ARG A 32 7.51 -7.27 -0.56
C ARG A 32 6.53 -7.99 0.36
N ASN A 33 6.52 -7.66 1.64
CA ASN A 33 5.72 -8.33 2.68
C ASN A 33 4.19 -8.13 2.53
N GLY A 34 3.74 -7.43 1.50
CA GLY A 34 2.31 -7.14 1.28
C GLY A 34 1.65 -8.19 0.42
N VAL A 35 0.47 -8.66 0.85
CA VAL A 35 -0.41 -9.47 0.01
C VAL A 35 -0.98 -8.61 -1.11
N ILE A 36 -0.56 -8.88 -2.35
CA ILE A 36 -0.97 -8.10 -3.52
C ILE A 36 -2.37 -8.51 -4.00
N SER A 37 -2.73 -9.79 -3.85
CA SER A 37 -4.01 -10.33 -4.31
C SER A 37 -5.19 -9.64 -3.61
N GLY A 38 -6.13 -9.11 -4.39
CA GLY A 38 -7.33 -8.44 -3.90
C GLY A 38 -8.30 -9.39 -3.18
N ILE A 39 -8.38 -10.64 -3.61
CA ILE A 39 -9.29 -11.66 -3.07
C ILE A 39 -9.00 -11.99 -1.60
N LYS A 40 -7.75 -11.79 -1.17
CA LYS A 40 -7.32 -12.01 0.22
C LYS A 40 -7.58 -10.80 1.14
N LYS A 41 -8.21 -9.74 0.64
CA LYS A 41 -8.47 -8.51 1.38
C LYS A 41 -9.93 -8.45 1.82
N TRP A 42 -10.16 -7.77 2.94
CA TRP A 42 -11.51 -7.49 3.41
C TRP A 42 -12.23 -6.52 2.45
N PRO A 43 -13.48 -6.83 2.05
CA PRO A 43 -14.26 -5.93 1.22
C PRO A 43 -14.54 -4.62 1.95
N ASN A 44 -14.45 -3.50 1.23
CA ASN A 44 -14.68 -2.15 1.76
C ASN A 44 -13.84 -1.80 3.00
N ALA A 45 -12.72 -2.52 3.22
CA ALA A 45 -11.90 -2.42 4.42
C ALA A 45 -12.69 -2.61 5.74
N ARG A 46 -13.88 -3.24 5.68
CA ARG A 46 -14.72 -3.56 6.85
C ARG A 46 -14.32 -4.93 7.38
N ILE A 47 -13.90 -4.99 8.63
CA ILE A 47 -13.49 -6.21 9.33
C ILE A 47 -14.49 -6.47 10.46
N PRO A 48 -15.42 -7.42 10.28
CA PRO A 48 -16.25 -7.92 11.37
C PRO A 48 -15.36 -8.63 12.40
N TYR A 49 -15.55 -8.37 13.69
CA TYR A 49 -14.77 -9.03 14.74
C TYR A 49 -15.61 -9.52 15.92
N MET A 50 -15.08 -10.51 16.63
CA MET A 50 -15.60 -11.04 17.89
C MET A 50 -14.45 -11.31 18.86
N ILE A 51 -14.59 -10.89 20.11
CA ILE A 51 -13.58 -11.07 21.16
C ILE A 51 -14.08 -12.13 22.14
N SER A 52 -13.25 -13.12 22.43
CA SER A 52 -13.51 -14.17 23.44
C SER A 52 -13.88 -13.57 24.80
N GLY A 53 -14.73 -14.28 25.56
CA GLY A 53 -15.07 -13.93 26.94
C GLY A 53 -13.86 -13.92 27.89
N GLN A 54 -12.77 -14.61 27.53
CA GLN A 54 -11.54 -14.74 28.35
C GLN A 54 -10.73 -13.44 28.50
N TYR A 55 -11.08 -12.40 27.74
CA TYR A 55 -10.45 -11.08 27.87
C TYR A 55 -11.10 -10.25 28.97
N ASN A 56 -10.28 -9.73 29.88
CA ASN A 56 -10.72 -8.78 30.88
C ASN A 56 -10.86 -7.35 30.30
N ASP A 57 -11.45 -6.44 31.07
CA ASP A 57 -11.73 -5.08 30.62
C ASP A 57 -10.47 -4.30 30.26
N ARG A 58 -9.37 -4.53 31.00
CA ARG A 58 -8.09 -3.87 30.72
C ARG A 58 -7.53 -4.29 29.37
N GLU A 59 -7.58 -5.58 29.04
CA GLU A 59 -7.14 -6.10 27.75
C GLU A 59 -8.05 -5.64 26.61
N ARG A 60 -9.37 -5.63 26.82
CA ARG A 60 -10.33 -5.08 25.86
C ARG A 60 -10.07 -3.60 25.59
N ALA A 61 -9.71 -2.82 26.62
CA ALA A 61 -9.33 -1.43 26.45
C ALA A 61 -8.04 -1.26 25.62
N VAL A 62 -7.07 -2.17 25.74
CA VAL A 62 -5.87 -2.19 24.86
C VAL A 62 -6.28 -2.43 23.42
N LEU A 63 -7.11 -3.45 23.15
CA LEU A 63 -7.61 -3.75 21.81
C LEU A 63 -8.37 -2.56 21.19
N ALA A 64 -9.25 -1.92 21.97
CA ALA A 64 -10.00 -0.75 21.54
C ALA A 64 -9.09 0.42 21.15
N ARG A 65 -8.03 0.69 21.93
CA ARG A 65 -7.02 1.72 21.58
C ARG A 65 -6.32 1.38 20.26
N SER A 66 -5.93 0.12 20.06
CA SER A 66 -5.30 -0.31 18.82
C SER A 66 -6.23 -0.13 17.61
N PHE A 67 -7.52 -0.48 17.74
CA PHE A 67 -8.50 -0.27 16.65
C PHE A 67 -8.69 1.21 16.32
N GLN A 68 -8.73 2.07 17.34
CA GLN A 68 -8.82 3.51 17.12
C GLN A 68 -7.64 4.05 16.32
N GLU A 69 -6.43 3.53 16.56
CA GLU A 69 -5.23 3.95 15.82
C GLU A 69 -5.30 3.54 14.35
N TYR A 70 -5.81 2.35 14.05
CA TYR A 70 -6.09 1.93 12.67
C TYR A 70 -7.09 2.85 11.98
N HIS A 71 -8.15 3.28 12.69
CA HIS A 71 -9.17 4.16 12.11
C HIS A 71 -8.62 5.55 11.80
N LYS A 72 -7.62 6.04 12.56
CA LYS A 72 -6.97 7.33 12.34
C LYS A 72 -6.02 7.32 11.15
N ARG A 73 -5.24 6.26 10.99
CA ARG A 73 -4.13 6.21 10.01
C ARG A 73 -4.46 5.45 8.73
N THR A 74 -5.53 4.68 8.72
CA THR A 74 -5.90 3.81 7.60
C THR A 74 -7.39 3.85 7.32
N CYS A 75 -7.80 3.30 6.19
CA CYS A 75 -9.21 3.12 5.86
C CYS A 75 -9.84 1.87 6.50
N ILE A 76 -9.09 1.08 7.28
CA ILE A 76 -9.61 -0.15 7.91
C ILE A 76 -10.62 0.19 9.01
N ARG A 77 -11.75 -0.50 9.02
CA ARG A 77 -12.85 -0.32 9.97
C ARG A 77 -13.20 -1.63 10.65
N PHE A 78 -12.91 -1.71 11.94
CA PHE A 78 -13.31 -2.81 12.83
C PHE A 78 -14.75 -2.59 13.28
N VAL A 79 -15.63 -3.56 13.02
CA VAL A 79 -17.07 -3.47 13.32
C VAL A 79 -17.48 -4.71 14.11
N PRO A 80 -18.36 -4.58 15.13
CA PRO A 80 -18.94 -5.75 15.80
C PRO A 80 -19.58 -6.69 14.79
N ARG A 81 -19.30 -7.98 14.92
CA ARG A 81 -19.85 -9.00 14.02
C ARG A 81 -21.38 -9.00 14.04
N SER A 82 -21.98 -9.04 12.85
CA SER A 82 -23.40 -9.34 12.63
C SER A 82 -23.60 -10.85 12.36
N PRO A 83 -24.77 -11.44 12.65
CA PRO A 83 -25.09 -12.81 12.25
C PRO A 83 -24.95 -13.10 10.74
N LEU A 84 -25.06 -12.06 9.90
CA LEU A 84 -24.90 -12.17 8.44
C LEU A 84 -23.43 -12.20 7.97
N ASP A 85 -22.49 -11.84 8.84
CA ASP A 85 -21.06 -11.85 8.52
C ASP A 85 -20.52 -13.29 8.55
N ARG A 86 -20.31 -13.86 7.36
CA ARG A 86 -19.74 -15.21 7.17
C ARG A 86 -18.25 -15.25 7.51
N ASP A 87 -17.48 -14.30 6.99
CA ASP A 87 -16.06 -14.14 7.27
C ASP A 87 -15.88 -13.08 8.36
N PHE A 88 -15.20 -13.42 9.45
CA PHE A 88 -14.93 -12.52 10.56
C PHE A 88 -13.64 -12.87 11.29
N LEU A 89 -13.09 -11.90 12.01
CA LEU A 89 -11.93 -12.10 12.87
C LEU A 89 -12.38 -12.56 14.27
N TYR A 90 -11.94 -13.74 14.69
CA TYR A 90 -12.07 -14.20 16.07
C TYR A 90 -10.80 -13.89 16.85
N ILE A 91 -10.92 -13.12 17.93
CA ILE A 91 -9.81 -12.75 18.81
C ILE A 91 -9.96 -13.55 20.10
N GLY A 92 -9.14 -14.58 20.26
CA GLY A 92 -9.14 -15.47 21.42
C GLY A 92 -7.75 -15.54 22.07
N LYS A 93 -7.71 -15.90 23.36
CA LYS A 93 -6.48 -16.34 24.00
C LYS A 93 -6.27 -17.80 23.58
N ILE A 94 -5.29 -18.04 22.72
CA ILE A 94 -4.75 -19.38 22.57
C ILE A 94 -3.73 -19.54 23.70
N ASP A 95 -4.01 -20.45 24.61
CA ASP A 95 -2.99 -20.89 25.56
C ASP A 95 -1.91 -21.58 24.70
N GLY A 96 -0.69 -21.02 24.76
CA GLY A 96 0.45 -21.49 23.96
C GLY A 96 1.07 -22.75 24.51
#